data_AF-A0A8T0TJ32-F1
#
_entry.id   AF-A0A8T0TJ32-F1
#
_cell.length_a   1.000
_cell.length_b   1.000
_cell.length_c   1.000
_cell.angle_alpha   90.00
_cell.angle_beta   90.00
_cell.angle_gamma   90.00
#
_symmetry.space_group_name_H-M   'P 1'
#
loop_
_entity.id
_entity.type
_entity.pdbx_description
1 polymer ?
#
loop_
_entity_poly.entity_id
_entity_poly.type
_entity_poly.pdbx_seq_one_letter_code
_entity_poly.pdbx_strand_id
1 'polypeptide(L)'
;MPQQEISYLADLQRIDPYDFPTNGCLCTVTIARLIADVPWWFPSCTRCGKACTAEGNTFRCYQCDCSNYKYKYKLSFIATDGTAEAEMICFGPVAQRIVGRSVDSMMRTVRRDEDFPLDIAGIVSHKFTFAINMTSQSFYTRIKKYMVTSIITSYGRQRAIPHLPAPAPAAQPSEH
;
A
#
# COMPACT_ATOMS: atom_id res chain seq x y z
N MET A 1 -22.25 16.01 -1.45
CA MET A 1 -21.00 15.67 -0.73
C MET A 1 -19.89 16.47 -1.38
N PRO A 2 -19.04 17.20 -0.63
CA PRO A 2 -17.94 17.92 -1.26
C PRO A 2 -17.04 16.92 -2.00
N GLN A 3 -16.73 17.19 -3.26
CA GLN A 3 -15.78 16.38 -4.03
C GLN A 3 -14.41 16.55 -3.38
N GLN A 4 -13.83 15.48 -2.83
CA GLN A 4 -12.40 15.49 -2.48
C GLN A 4 -11.62 15.64 -3.79
N GLU A 5 -10.78 16.67 -3.84
CA GLU A 5 -9.92 16.95 -4.98
C GLU A 5 -8.76 15.93 -5.05
N ILE A 6 -8.28 15.64 -6.26
CA ILE A 6 -7.15 14.74 -6.47
C ILE A 6 -5.86 15.51 -6.21
N SER A 7 -5.03 15.01 -5.31
CA SER A 7 -3.72 15.59 -4.95
C SER A 7 -2.58 14.81 -5.59
N TYR A 8 -1.50 15.51 -5.94
CA TYR A 8 -0.24 14.90 -6.36
C TYR A 8 0.58 14.41 -5.16
N LEU A 9 1.34 13.33 -5.35
CA LEU A 9 2.18 12.76 -4.31
C LEU A 9 3.21 13.76 -3.79
N ALA A 10 3.81 14.59 -4.64
CA ALA A 10 4.77 15.60 -4.20
C ALA A 10 4.16 16.63 -3.23
N ASP A 11 2.88 16.95 -3.37
CA ASP A 11 2.18 17.86 -2.46
C ASP A 11 1.82 17.13 -1.17
N LEU A 12 1.32 15.89 -1.28
CA LEU A 12 1.01 15.05 -0.12
C LEU A 12 2.23 14.78 0.77
N GLN A 13 3.42 14.69 0.19
CA GLN A 13 4.69 14.50 0.92
C GLN A 13 5.13 15.74 1.71
N ARG A 14 4.61 16.93 1.37
CA ARG A 14 4.90 18.19 2.06
C ARG A 14 3.95 18.49 3.21
N ILE A 15 2.82 17.78 3.30
CA ILE A 15 1.84 17.96 4.36
C ILE A 15 2.43 17.46 5.68
N ASP A 16 2.37 18.30 6.71
CA ASP A 16 2.68 17.88 8.06
C ASP A 16 1.71 16.78 8.51
N PRO A 17 2.18 15.65 9.09
CA PRO A 17 1.31 14.57 9.54
C PRO A 17 0.15 14.99 10.46
N TYR A 18 0.32 16.07 11.25
CA TYR A 18 -0.71 16.61 12.13
C TYR A 18 -1.78 17.42 11.38
N ASP A 19 -1.44 17.94 10.19
CA ASP A 19 -2.35 18.70 9.33
C ASP A 19 -2.99 17.85 8.23
N PHE A 20 -2.70 16.54 8.20
CA PHE A 20 -3.24 15.66 7.17
C PHE A 20 -4.78 15.54 7.30
N PRO A 21 -5.55 15.67 6.20
CA PRO A 21 -7.01 15.66 6.26
C PRO A 21 -7.57 14.39 6.92
N THR A 22 -8.46 14.56 7.90
CA THR A 22 -9.08 13.45 8.64
C THR A 22 -9.93 12.52 7.76
N ASN A 23 -10.52 13.07 6.70
CA ASN A 23 -11.27 12.31 5.70
C ASN A 23 -10.38 11.67 4.61
N GLY A 24 -9.06 11.85 4.72
CA GLY A 24 -8.10 11.40 3.73
C GLY A 24 -7.98 12.32 2.51
N CYS A 25 -7.21 11.85 1.52
CA CYS A 25 -7.02 12.50 0.23
C CYS A 25 -7.28 11.51 -0.91
N LEU A 26 -7.49 12.02 -2.12
CA LEU A 26 -7.48 11.21 -3.33
C LEU A 26 -6.15 11.41 -4.08
N CYS A 27 -5.57 10.34 -4.61
CA CYS A 27 -4.41 10.45 -5.49
C CYS A 27 -4.51 9.44 -6.64
N THR A 28 -4.07 9.84 -7.83
CA THR A 28 -4.02 8.96 -9.01
C THR A 28 -2.59 8.52 -9.26
N VAL A 29 -2.31 7.23 -9.09
CA VAL A 29 -0.96 6.68 -9.10
C VAL A 29 -0.87 5.39 -9.91
N THR A 30 0.33 5.08 -10.39
CA THR A 30 0.70 3.79 -10.99
C THR A 30 1.53 3.00 -9.99
N ILE A 31 1.21 1.72 -9.79
CA ILE A 31 2.03 0.83 -8.96
C ILE A 31 3.37 0.60 -9.67
N ALA A 32 4.45 1.12 -9.10
CA ALA A 32 5.78 1.09 -9.70
C ALA A 32 6.52 -0.22 -9.39
N ARG A 33 6.47 -0.67 -8.13
CA ARG A 33 7.14 -1.90 -7.67
C ARG A 33 6.53 -2.45 -6.40
N LEU A 34 6.69 -3.75 -6.19
CA LEU A 34 6.38 -4.42 -4.93
C LEU A 34 7.54 -4.26 -3.95
N ILE A 35 7.23 -4.28 -2.65
CA ILE A 35 8.24 -4.28 -1.59
C ILE A 35 8.51 -5.73 -1.22
N ALA A 36 9.72 -6.24 -1.51
CA ALA A 36 10.15 -7.59 -1.15
C ALA A 36 10.29 -7.77 0.37
N ASP A 37 10.46 -9.02 0.81
CA ASP A 37 10.74 -9.39 2.21
C ASP A 37 9.68 -8.96 3.24
N VAL A 38 8.48 -8.58 2.78
CA VAL A 38 7.33 -8.31 3.65
C VAL A 38 6.17 -9.25 3.31
N PRO A 39 5.50 -9.86 4.31
CA PRO A 39 4.36 -10.73 4.04
C PRO A 39 3.22 -9.98 3.34
N TRP A 40 2.74 -10.53 2.22
CA TRP A 40 1.59 -10.01 1.47
C TRP A 40 0.23 -10.40 2.08
N TRP A 41 0.24 -11.15 3.19
CA TRP A 41 -0.93 -11.59 3.94
C TRP A 41 -0.68 -11.55 5.45
N PHE A 42 -1.76 -11.62 6.21
CA PHE A 42 -1.72 -11.81 7.66
C PHE A 42 -2.92 -12.66 8.13
N PRO A 43 -2.77 -13.44 9.21
CA PRO A 43 -3.88 -14.13 9.84
C PRO A 43 -4.71 -13.13 10.64
N SER A 44 -6.02 -13.14 10.46
CA SER A 44 -6.95 -12.20 11.08
C SER A 44 -8.00 -12.94 11.90
N CYS A 45 -8.18 -12.53 13.15
CA CYS A 45 -9.16 -13.08 14.07
C CYS A 45 -10.57 -12.98 13.50
N THR A 46 -11.33 -14.07 13.54
CA THR A 46 -12.72 -14.06 13.05
C THR A 46 -13.68 -13.29 13.96
N ARG A 47 -13.33 -13.10 15.24
CA ARG A 47 -14.14 -12.36 16.23
C ARG A 47 -13.91 -10.85 16.17
N CYS A 48 -12.67 -10.38 16.17
CA CYS A 48 -12.37 -8.94 16.28
C CYS A 48 -11.68 -8.34 15.04
N GLY A 49 -11.30 -9.16 14.06
CA GLY A 49 -10.65 -8.69 12.83
C GLY A 49 -9.18 -8.25 12.98
N LYS A 50 -8.63 -8.18 14.20
CA LYS A 50 -7.21 -7.87 14.43
C LYS A 50 -6.29 -8.99 13.93
N ALA A 51 -5.02 -8.65 13.72
CA ALA A 51 -4.00 -9.63 13.37
C ALA A 51 -3.81 -10.64 14.50
N CYS A 52 -3.66 -11.92 14.15
CA CYS A 52 -3.26 -12.98 15.05
C CYS A 52 -1.73 -13.12 15.05
N THR A 53 -1.18 -13.70 16.12
CA THR A 53 0.24 -14.02 16.26
C THR A 53 0.46 -15.52 16.09
N ALA A 54 1.61 -15.93 15.58
CA ALA A 54 1.97 -17.33 15.44
C ALA A 54 2.09 -18.00 16.83
N GLU A 55 1.51 -19.18 16.97
CA GLU A 55 1.57 -20.01 18.17
C GLU A 55 1.77 -21.46 17.72
N GLY A 56 3.02 -21.94 17.79
CA GLY A 56 3.39 -23.25 17.23
C GLY A 56 3.07 -23.32 15.73
N ASN A 57 2.17 -24.24 15.35
CA ASN A 57 1.74 -24.45 13.97
C ASN A 57 0.38 -23.78 13.64
N THR A 58 -0.12 -22.91 14.53
CA THR A 58 -1.39 -22.18 14.37
C THR A 58 -1.23 -20.69 14.67
N PHE A 59 -2.34 -19.94 14.67
CA PHE A 59 -2.38 -18.53 15.03
C PHE A 59 -3.40 -18.26 16.14
N ARG A 60 -3.05 -17.37 17.08
CA ARG A 60 -3.92 -16.94 18.18
C ARG A 60 -4.10 -15.42 18.21
N CYS A 61 -5.31 -14.99 18.51
CA CYS A 61 -5.61 -13.60 18.82
C CYS A 61 -5.55 -13.37 20.34
N TYR A 62 -4.51 -12.70 20.84
CA TYR A 62 -4.37 -12.41 22.27
C TYR A 62 -5.39 -11.40 22.81
N GLN A 63 -5.98 -10.56 21.95
CA GLN A 63 -7.00 -9.59 22.39
C GLN A 63 -8.32 -10.27 22.81
N CYS A 64 -8.63 -11.42 22.20
CA CYS A 64 -9.92 -12.09 22.37
C CYS A 64 -9.80 -13.53 22.84
N ASP A 65 -8.57 -13.97 23.10
CA ASP A 65 -8.17 -15.36 23.32
C ASP A 65 -8.83 -16.34 22.34
N CYS A 66 -8.76 -16.02 21.04
CA CYS A 66 -9.45 -16.75 19.98
C CYS A 66 -8.44 -17.44 19.05
N SER A 67 -8.64 -18.74 18.82
CA SER A 67 -7.82 -19.55 17.90
C SER A 67 -8.39 -19.63 16.48
N ASN A 68 -9.58 -19.06 16.24
CA ASN A 68 -10.18 -19.02 14.90
C ASN A 68 -9.67 -17.81 14.13
N TYR A 69 -9.10 -18.06 12.96
CA TYR A 69 -8.56 -17.02 12.09
C TYR A 69 -8.94 -17.29 10.63
N LYS A 70 -8.83 -16.24 9.82
CA LYS A 70 -8.84 -16.30 8.36
C LYS A 70 -7.69 -15.48 7.80
N TYR A 71 -7.16 -15.88 6.66
CA TYR A 71 -6.14 -15.08 5.98
C TYR A 71 -6.76 -13.81 5.39
N LYS A 72 -6.01 -12.71 5.42
CA LYS A 72 -6.35 -11.45 4.75
C LYS A 72 -5.11 -10.92 4.05
N TYR A 73 -5.29 -10.24 2.93
CA TYR A 73 -4.20 -9.51 2.29
C TYR A 73 -3.68 -8.37 3.16
N LYS A 74 -2.37 -8.15 3.09
CA LYS A 74 -1.63 -6.98 3.56
C LYS A 74 -0.62 -6.65 2.47
N LEU A 75 -1.04 -5.83 1.50
CA LEU A 75 -0.24 -5.58 0.31
C LEU A 75 0.50 -4.25 0.46
N SER A 76 1.82 -4.28 0.37
CA SER A 76 2.68 -3.09 0.43
C SER A 76 3.41 -2.92 -0.90
N PHE A 77 3.36 -1.72 -1.46
CA PHE A 77 3.94 -1.41 -2.77
C PHE A 77 4.39 0.05 -2.82
N ILE A 78 5.25 0.36 -3.78
CA ILE A 78 5.59 1.74 -4.13
C ILE A 78 4.77 2.16 -5.32
N ALA A 79 4.19 3.35 -5.23
CA ALA A 79 3.41 3.96 -6.29
C ALA A 79 3.94 5.34 -6.65
N THR A 80 3.71 5.75 -7.89
CA THR A 80 4.18 7.03 -8.44
C THR A 80 3.10 7.66 -9.33
N ASP A 81 3.02 8.97 -9.32
CA ASP A 81 2.28 9.78 -10.28
C ASP A 81 3.21 10.58 -11.22
N GLY A 82 4.53 10.34 -11.13
CA GLY A 82 5.58 11.09 -11.83
C GLY A 82 6.10 12.30 -11.07
N THR A 83 5.42 12.76 -10.01
CA THR A 83 5.86 13.88 -9.17
C THR A 83 6.67 13.41 -7.96
N ALA A 84 6.32 12.26 -7.39
CA ALA A 84 7.05 11.61 -6.30
C ALA A 84 6.73 10.10 -6.26
N GLU A 85 7.52 9.35 -5.50
CA GLU A 85 7.21 7.98 -5.10
C GLU A 85 6.73 7.96 -3.64
N ALA A 86 5.78 7.07 -3.34
CA ALA A 86 5.34 6.83 -1.98
C ALA A 86 5.11 5.34 -1.72
N GLU A 87 5.44 4.91 -0.51
CA GLU A 87 5.01 3.61 -0.01
C GLU A 87 3.53 3.65 0.36
N MET A 88 2.80 2.69 -0.17
CA MET A 88 1.39 2.50 0.09
C MET A 88 1.13 1.10 0.63
N ILE A 89 0.20 1.00 1.57
CA ILE A 89 -0.25 -0.28 2.13
C ILE A 89 -1.77 -0.39 2.05
N CYS A 90 -2.28 -1.57 1.74
CA CYS A 90 -3.71 -1.83 1.72
C CYS A 90 -4.05 -3.23 2.27
N PHE A 91 -5.27 -3.38 2.79
CA PHE A 91 -5.65 -4.57 3.54
C PHE A 91 -6.93 -5.21 3.00
N GLY A 92 -7.03 -6.52 3.17
CA GLY A 92 -8.27 -7.28 3.01
C GLY A 92 -8.98 -7.02 1.68
N PRO A 93 -10.26 -6.58 1.68
CA PRO A 93 -11.05 -6.41 0.45
C PRO A 93 -10.48 -5.38 -0.55
N VAL A 94 -9.76 -4.36 -0.09
CA VAL A 94 -9.14 -3.38 -1.00
C VAL A 94 -8.02 -4.06 -1.80
N ALA A 95 -7.09 -4.71 -1.10
CA ALA A 95 -6.01 -5.45 -1.72
C ALA A 95 -6.53 -6.59 -2.63
N GLN A 96 -7.57 -7.32 -2.21
CA GLN A 96 -8.20 -8.35 -3.03
C GLN A 96 -8.73 -7.80 -4.36
N ARG A 97 -9.31 -6.58 -4.37
CA ARG A 97 -9.78 -5.94 -5.60
C ARG A 97 -8.64 -5.48 -6.51
N ILE A 98 -7.50 -5.09 -5.95
CA ILE A 98 -6.30 -4.74 -6.73
C ILE A 98 -5.72 -6.00 -7.39
N VAL A 99 -5.60 -7.10 -6.64
CA VAL A 99 -5.04 -8.38 -7.12
C VAL A 99 -6.02 -9.11 -8.05
N GLY A 100 -7.32 -8.96 -7.85
CA GLY A 100 -8.36 -9.66 -8.63
C GLY A 100 -8.58 -11.12 -8.22
N ARG A 101 -7.92 -11.61 -7.16
CA ARG A 101 -7.99 -13.00 -6.70
C ARG A 101 -8.16 -13.09 -5.19
N SER A 102 -8.95 -14.05 -4.70
CA SER A 102 -9.18 -14.22 -3.26
C SER A 102 -7.95 -14.75 -2.53
N VAL A 103 -7.71 -14.28 -1.31
CA VAL A 103 -6.58 -14.72 -0.48
C VAL A 103 -6.61 -16.23 -0.20
N ASP A 104 -7.78 -16.83 -0.03
CA ASP A 104 -7.92 -18.28 0.19
C ASP A 104 -7.53 -19.09 -1.05
N SER A 105 -7.77 -18.56 -2.26
CA SER A 105 -7.29 -19.17 -3.50
C SER A 105 -5.76 -19.06 -3.58
N MET A 106 -5.20 -17.91 -3.22
CA MET A 106 -3.75 -17.70 -3.21
C MET A 106 -3.04 -18.67 -2.27
N MET A 107 -3.48 -18.73 -1.01
CA MET A 107 -2.85 -19.56 0.03
C MET A 107 -2.80 -21.06 -0.33
N ARG A 108 -3.70 -21.53 -1.20
CA ARG A 108 -3.71 -22.91 -1.70
C ARG A 108 -2.74 -23.15 -2.86
N THR A 109 -2.35 -22.11 -3.60
CA THR A 109 -1.54 -22.24 -4.81
C THR A 109 -0.12 -21.69 -4.67
N VAL A 110 0.17 -20.92 -3.61
CA VAL A 110 1.50 -20.37 -3.36
C VAL A 110 2.52 -21.48 -3.14
N ARG A 111 3.63 -21.42 -3.87
CA ARG A 111 4.82 -22.25 -3.65
C ARG A 111 5.73 -21.53 -2.65
N ARG A 112 6.44 -22.30 -1.82
CA ARG A 112 7.26 -21.75 -0.72
C ARG A 112 8.45 -20.90 -1.19
N ASP A 113 8.87 -21.04 -2.44
CA ASP A 113 10.10 -20.43 -2.97
C ASP A 113 9.86 -19.18 -3.82
N GLU A 114 8.60 -18.71 -3.93
CA GLU A 114 8.26 -17.49 -4.71
C GLU A 114 8.16 -16.27 -3.79
N ASP A 115 8.88 -15.19 -4.12
CA ASP A 115 8.77 -13.90 -3.41
C ASP A 115 7.34 -13.35 -3.49
N PHE A 116 6.76 -13.40 -4.70
CA PHE A 116 5.39 -13.02 -4.96
C PHE A 116 4.69 -14.00 -5.90
N PRO A 117 3.48 -14.45 -5.55
CA PRO A 117 2.59 -15.08 -6.52
C PRO A 117 2.35 -14.22 -7.77
N LEU A 118 2.21 -14.87 -8.94
CA LEU A 118 2.04 -14.19 -10.24
C LEU A 118 0.92 -13.16 -10.27
N ASP A 119 -0.22 -13.42 -9.60
CA ASP A 119 -1.33 -12.47 -9.52
C ASP A 119 -0.94 -11.17 -8.79
N ILE A 120 -0.08 -11.27 -7.77
CA ILE A 120 0.44 -10.12 -7.04
C ILE A 120 1.52 -9.41 -7.86
N ALA A 121 2.45 -10.15 -8.46
CA ALA A 121 3.45 -9.60 -9.37
C ALA A 121 2.80 -8.83 -10.54
N GLY A 122 1.66 -9.33 -11.03
CA GLY A 122 0.92 -8.77 -12.15
C GLY A 122 0.32 -7.38 -11.92
N ILE A 123 0.20 -6.91 -10.67
CA ILE A 123 -0.36 -5.59 -10.37
C ILE A 123 0.58 -4.44 -10.74
N VAL A 124 1.88 -4.72 -10.90
CA VAL A 124 2.85 -3.70 -11.33
C VAL A 124 2.39 -3.10 -12.66
N SER A 125 2.63 -1.80 -12.81
CA SER A 125 2.15 -0.95 -13.91
C SER A 125 0.64 -0.74 -13.96
N HIS A 126 -0.16 -1.22 -12.99
CA HIS A 126 -1.58 -0.83 -12.92
C HIS A 126 -1.76 0.56 -12.32
N LYS A 127 -2.67 1.33 -12.91
CA LYS A 127 -3.00 2.69 -12.47
C LYS A 127 -4.37 2.75 -11.82
N PHE A 128 -4.45 3.50 -10.74
CA PHE A 128 -5.66 3.66 -9.92
C PHE A 128 -5.79 5.09 -9.42
N THR A 129 -7.02 5.50 -9.15
CA THR A 129 -7.29 6.58 -8.18
C THR A 129 -7.63 5.90 -6.85
N PHE A 130 -6.87 6.23 -5.82
CA PHE A 130 -7.05 5.73 -4.47
C PHE A 130 -7.57 6.83 -3.56
N ALA A 131 -8.44 6.46 -2.62
CA ALA A 131 -8.59 7.23 -1.39
C ALA A 131 -7.55 6.71 -0.38
N ILE A 132 -6.86 7.64 0.26
CA ILE A 132 -5.73 7.35 1.13
C ILE A 132 -5.83 8.09 2.46
N ASN A 133 -5.27 7.49 3.50
CA ASN A 133 -4.95 8.13 4.77
C ASN A 133 -3.47 8.03 5.05
N MET A 134 -2.92 8.93 5.86
CA MET A 134 -1.54 8.82 6.30
C MET A 134 -1.39 7.71 7.35
N THR A 135 -0.32 6.90 7.25
CA THR A 135 -0.01 5.88 8.26
C THR A 135 0.65 6.50 9.50
N SER A 136 0.62 5.79 10.64
CA SER A 136 1.30 6.25 11.86
C SER A 136 2.82 6.33 11.70
N GLN A 137 3.43 5.53 10.81
CA GLN A 137 4.87 5.59 10.53
C GLN A 137 5.28 6.95 9.97
N SER A 138 4.40 7.63 9.25
CA SER A 138 4.65 8.92 8.63
C SER A 138 4.92 10.07 9.62
N PHE A 139 4.57 9.89 10.90
CA PHE A 139 4.93 10.82 11.97
C PHE A 139 6.42 10.76 12.33
N TYR A 140 7.08 9.64 12.02
CA TYR A 140 8.46 9.37 12.40
C TYR A 140 9.42 9.34 11.21
N THR A 141 8.91 9.40 9.98
CA THR A 141 9.70 9.34 8.75
C THR A 141 9.58 10.63 7.94
N ARG A 142 10.68 10.97 7.23
CA ARG A 142 10.67 12.09 6.27
C ARG A 142 9.75 11.79 5.09
N ILE A 143 9.92 10.61 4.48
CA ILE A 143 9.05 10.13 3.42
C ILE A 143 7.79 9.57 4.06
N LYS A 144 6.66 10.18 3.76
CA LYS A 144 5.33 9.81 4.26
C LYS A 144 4.85 8.56 3.53
N LYS A 145 4.18 7.69 4.29
CA LYS A 145 3.57 6.45 3.83
C LYS A 145 2.05 6.54 3.97
N TYR A 146 1.33 5.92 3.04
CA TYR A 146 -0.12 6.04 2.97
C TYR A 146 -0.82 4.69 3.04
N MET A 147 -1.95 4.64 3.75
CA MET A 147 -2.87 3.52 3.75
C MET A 147 -3.95 3.77 2.69
N VAL A 148 -4.11 2.85 1.74
CA VAL A 148 -5.22 2.89 0.78
C VAL A 148 -6.48 2.38 1.48
N THR A 149 -7.47 3.25 1.60
CA THR A 149 -8.76 2.94 2.21
C THR A 149 -9.80 2.49 1.19
N SER A 150 -9.73 2.99 -0.04
CA SER A 150 -10.62 2.58 -1.12
C SER A 150 -10.02 2.78 -2.51
N ILE A 151 -10.57 2.04 -3.48
CA ILE A 151 -10.31 2.22 -4.91
C ILE A 151 -11.46 3.07 -5.46
N ILE A 152 -11.15 4.27 -5.93
CA ILE A 152 -12.11 5.17 -6.56
C ILE A 152 -12.25 4.84 -8.04
N THR A 153 -11.12 4.56 -8.71
CA THR A 153 -11.10 4.23 -10.14
C THR A 153 -9.96 3.27 -10.43
N SER A 154 -10.21 2.29 -11.30
CA SER A 154 -9.20 1.40 -11.87
C SER A 154 -9.05 1.73 -13.35
N TYR A 155 -7.85 2.14 -13.75
CA TYR A 155 -7.53 2.45 -15.16
C TYR A 155 -6.85 1.27 -15.87
N GLY A 156 -6.52 0.21 -15.14
CA GLY A 156 -5.80 -0.95 -15.67
C GLY A 156 -4.31 -0.70 -15.91
N ARG A 157 -3.69 -1.62 -16.64
CA ARG A 157 -2.25 -1.64 -16.90
C ARG A 157 -1.82 -0.51 -17.84
N GLN A 158 -0.82 0.25 -17.43
CA GLN A 158 -0.16 1.29 -18.21
C GLN A 158 0.96 0.71 -19.08
N ARG A 159 1.24 1.35 -20.21
CA ARG A 159 2.35 0.97 -21.11
C ARG A 159 3.72 1.28 -20.51
N ALA A 160 3.80 2.33 -19.69
CA ALA A 160 5.01 2.75 -19.00
C ALA A 160 4.65 3.26 -17.59
N ILE A 161 5.58 3.10 -16.65
CA ILE A 161 5.49 3.69 -15.32
C ILE A 161 6.00 5.14 -15.41
N PRO A 162 5.29 6.13 -14.88
CA PRO A 162 5.79 7.50 -14.83
C PRO A 162 7.18 7.59 -14.19
N HIS A 163 8.11 8.25 -14.87
CA HIS A 163 9.45 8.49 -14.36
C HIS A 163 9.48 9.76 -13.51
N LEU A 164 10.24 9.73 -12.41
CA LEU A 164 10.50 10.93 -11.62
C LEU A 164 11.44 11.87 -12.40
N PRO A 165 11.26 13.20 -12.28
CA PRO A 165 12.23 14.15 -12.79
C PRO A 165 13.60 13.94 -12.12
N ALA A 166 14.68 14.10 -12.90
CA ALA A 166 16.04 13.98 -12.38
C ALA A 166 16.28 15.02 -11.27
N PRO A 167 17.06 14.68 -10.22
CA PRO A 167 17.47 15.67 -9.23
C PRO A 167 18.18 16.83 -9.92
N ALA A 168 17.84 18.08 -9.56
CA ALA A 168 18.59 19.23 -10.05
C ALA A 168 20.07 19.08 -9.65
N PRO A 169 21.02 19.39 -10.56
CA PRO A 169 22.44 19.32 -10.23
C PRO A 169 22.72 20.20 -9.01
N ALA A 170 23.46 19.66 -8.04
CA ALA A 170 23.81 20.38 -6.82
C ALA A 170 24.52 21.69 -7.19
N ALA A 171 24.00 22.81 -6.71
CA ALA A 171 24.65 24.10 -6.86
C ALA A 171 26.05 24.00 -6.21
N GLN A 172 27.10 24.09 -7.03
CA GLN A 172 28.45 24.13 -6.50
C GLN A 172 28.58 25.40 -5.63
N PRO A 173 29.21 25.32 -4.45
CA PRO A 173 29.51 26.50 -3.67
C PRO A 173 30.38 27.44 -4.50
N SER A 174 29.89 28.65 -4.75
CA SER A 174 30.69 29.74 -5.29
C SER A 174 31.72 30.14 -4.24
N GLU A 175 32.97 29.73 -4.43
CA GLU A 175 34.11 30.23 -3.67
C GLU A 175 34.30 31.72 -4.02
N HIS A 176 34.26 32.58 -3.00
CA HIS A 176 34.64 33.99 -3.04
C HIS A 176 35.83 34.20 -2.10
#